data_AF-A0A1J5WIK9-F1
#
_entry.id   AF-A0A1J5WIK9-F1
#
_cell.length_a   1.000
_cell.length_b   1.000
_cell.length_c   1.000
_cell.angle_alpha   90.00
_cell.angle_beta   90.00
_cell.angle_gamma   90.00
#
_symmetry.space_group_name_H-M   'P 1'
#
loop_
_entity.id
_entity.type
_entity.pdbx_description
1 polymer ?
#
loop_
_entity_poly.entity_id
_entity_poly.type
_entity_poly.pdbx_seq_one_letter_code
_entity_poly.pdbx_strand_id
1 'polypeptide(L)'
;ENNSIWVGKVKLLKLEWYAVGILLKLRMHEKNVMEELWLNAYEVDQITEILKTENKSVWVGKVRKISLEGHAGEIKGKLDFTLIAPDGQEETGSD
;
A
#
# COMPACT_ATOMS: atom_id res chain seq x y z
N GLU A 1 -15.82 -10.78 0.11
CA GLU A 1 -15.56 -10.43 1.52
C GLU A 1 -14.21 -9.73 1.60
N ASN A 2 -14.18 -8.54 2.19
CA ASN A 2 -12.96 -7.72 2.33
C ASN A 2 -12.24 -8.10 3.64
N ASN A 3 -10.93 -7.84 3.72
CA ASN A 3 -10.11 -8.11 4.91
C ASN A 3 -10.09 -9.59 5.37
N SER A 4 -10.26 -10.53 4.45
CA SER A 4 -10.33 -11.97 4.73
C SER A 4 -8.96 -12.65 4.88
N ILE A 5 -7.87 -12.00 4.42
CA ILE A 5 -6.52 -12.55 4.45
C ILE A 5 -5.72 -11.79 5.49
N TRP A 6 -5.36 -12.45 6.59
CA TRP A 6 -4.47 -11.86 7.57
C TRP A 6 -3.04 -11.85 7.06
N VAL A 7 -2.42 -10.68 7.07
CA VAL A 7 -1.03 -10.49 6.69
C VAL A 7 -0.24 -10.06 7.92
N GLY A 8 0.81 -10.81 8.24
CA GLY A 8 1.72 -10.52 9.34
C GLY A 8 2.62 -9.32 9.05
N LYS A 9 3.91 -9.44 9.41
CA LYS A 9 4.88 -8.38 9.13
C LYS A 9 5.31 -8.43 7.67
N VAL A 10 5.19 -7.30 6.95
CA VAL A 10 5.59 -7.17 5.55
C VAL A 10 6.50 -5.97 5.40
N LYS A 11 7.69 -6.23 4.85
CA LYS A 11 8.69 -5.20 4.53
C LYS A 11 8.34 -4.46 3.25
N LEU A 12 8.03 -5.20 2.18
CA LEU A 12 7.67 -4.69 0.85
C LEU A 12 6.43 -5.43 0.35
N LEU A 13 5.39 -4.71 -0.04
CA LEU A 13 4.24 -5.28 -0.74
C LEU A 13 4.24 -4.79 -2.19
N LYS A 14 4.44 -5.72 -3.12
CA LYS A 14 4.45 -5.46 -4.56
C LYS A 14 3.26 -6.16 -5.21
N LEU A 15 2.35 -5.42 -5.83
CA LEU A 15 1.20 -5.97 -6.55
C LEU A 15 1.17 -5.42 -7.98
N GLU A 16 1.08 -6.34 -8.95
CA GLU A 16 1.07 -6.05 -10.39
C GLU A 16 -0.25 -6.50 -11.02
N TRP A 17 -0.74 -5.69 -11.96
CA TRP A 17 -1.90 -6.00 -12.79
C TRP A 17 -3.14 -6.36 -11.94
N TYR A 18 -3.81 -7.46 -12.25
CA TYR A 18 -4.98 -7.93 -11.50
C TYR A 18 -4.69 -8.26 -10.02
N ALA A 19 -3.42 -8.43 -9.63
CA ALA A 19 -3.08 -8.65 -8.22
C ALA A 19 -3.37 -7.41 -7.37
N VAL A 20 -3.45 -6.21 -7.95
CA VAL A 20 -3.80 -4.98 -7.22
C VAL A 20 -5.16 -5.12 -6.52
N GLY A 21 -6.12 -5.83 -7.12
CA GLY A 21 -7.43 -6.10 -6.51
C GLY A 21 -7.38 -6.96 -5.24
N ILE A 22 -6.29 -7.71 -5.00
CA ILE A 22 -6.11 -8.47 -3.74
C ILE A 22 -6.00 -7.53 -2.54
N LEU A 23 -5.60 -6.26 -2.75
CA LEU A 23 -5.49 -5.26 -1.68
C LEU A 23 -6.76 -5.15 -0.84
N LEU A 24 -7.95 -5.28 -1.45
CA LEU A 24 -9.25 -5.26 -0.74
C LEU A 24 -9.44 -6.43 0.24
N LYS A 25 -8.71 -7.52 0.05
CA LYS A 25 -8.78 -8.73 0.87
C LYS A 25 -7.72 -8.75 1.97
N LEU A 26 -6.69 -7.92 1.87
CA LEU A 26 -5.59 -7.92 2.83
C LEU A 26 -5.97 -7.17 4.09
N ARG A 27 -5.80 -7.84 5.23
CA ARG A 27 -5.86 -7.24 6.56
C ARG A 27 -4.45 -7.09 7.10
N MET A 28 -3.94 -5.87 7.06
CA MET A 28 -2.60 -5.54 7.55
C MET A 28 -2.60 -5.42 9.06
N HIS A 29 -1.56 -5.95 9.70
CA HIS A 29 -1.37 -5.81 11.13
C HIS A 29 -1.05 -4.35 11.51
N GLU A 30 -1.72 -3.78 12.51
CA GLU A 30 -1.60 -2.36 12.91
C GLU A 30 -0.17 -1.93 13.28
N LYS A 31 0.60 -2.86 13.87
CA LYS A 31 2.02 -2.63 14.22
C LYS A 31 2.98 -2.78 13.03
N ASN A 32 2.49 -3.18 11.85
CA ASN A 32 3.35 -3.31 10.68
C ASN A 32 3.70 -1.92 10.14
N VAL A 33 5.00 -1.65 10.00
CA VAL A 33 5.53 -0.50 9.28
C VAL A 33 6.20 -1.04 8.03
N MET A 34 5.54 -0.87 6.89
CA MET A 34 6.07 -1.29 5.60
C MET A 34 7.07 -0.26 5.09
N GLU A 35 8.16 -0.71 4.48
CA GLU A 35 9.09 0.19 3.81
C GLU A 35 8.49 0.74 2.53
N GLU A 36 7.86 -0.11 1.72
CA GLU A 36 7.25 0.34 0.47
C GLU A 36 6.00 -0.48 0.12
N LEU A 37 4.93 0.24 -0.24
CA LEU A 37 3.79 -0.28 -0.98
C LEU A 37 3.98 0.11 -2.46
N TRP A 38 4.15 -0.87 -3.32
CA TRP A 38 4.30 -0.67 -4.75
C TRP A 38 3.13 -1.32 -5.49
N LEU A 39 2.38 -0.52 -6.24
CA LEU A 39 1.22 -0.94 -7.03
C LEU A 39 1.42 -0.51 -8.48
N ASN A 40 1.26 -1.45 -9.41
CA ASN A 40 1.27 -1.16 -10.84
C ASN A 40 0.04 -1.77 -11.51
N ALA A 41 -0.76 -0.93 -12.15
CA ALA A 41 -1.89 -1.35 -12.96
C ALA A 41 -1.68 -0.87 -14.39
N TYR A 42 -1.68 -1.81 -15.33
CA TYR A 42 -1.53 -1.54 -16.75
C TYR A 42 -2.87 -1.13 -17.40
N GLU A 43 -3.99 -1.65 -16.89
CA GLU A 43 -5.35 -1.36 -17.38
C GLU A 43 -6.25 -0.90 -16.24
N VAL A 44 -7.23 -0.04 -16.53
CA VAL A 44 -8.22 0.44 -15.55
C VAL A 44 -9.05 -0.71 -14.96
N ASP A 45 -9.34 -1.75 -15.74
CA ASP A 45 -10.10 -2.93 -15.30
C ASP A 45 -9.47 -3.65 -14.11
N GLN A 46 -8.16 -3.50 -13.92
CA GLN A 46 -7.41 -4.13 -12.81
C GLN A 46 -7.67 -3.42 -11.47
N ILE A 47 -8.16 -2.18 -11.50
CA ILE A 47 -8.40 -1.33 -10.33
C ILE A 47 -9.88 -0.93 -10.17
N THR A 48 -10.76 -1.31 -11.09
CA THR A 48 -12.18 -0.92 -11.09
C THR A 48 -12.88 -1.21 -9.76
N GLU A 49 -12.61 -2.36 -9.15
CA GLU A 49 -13.21 -2.71 -7.85
C GLU A 49 -12.75 -1.77 -6.73
N ILE A 50 -11.51 -1.29 -6.78
CA ILE A 50 -10.98 -0.33 -5.80
C ILE A 50 -11.56 1.07 -6.07
N LEU A 51 -11.72 1.46 -7.32
CA LEU A 51 -12.32 2.76 -7.69
C LEU A 51 -13.76 2.91 -7.18
N LYS A 52 -14.52 1.82 -7.10
CA LYS A 52 -15.88 1.77 -6.54
C LYS A 52 -15.94 1.98 -5.02
N THR A 53 -14.81 1.90 -4.33
CA THR A 53 -14.78 2.09 -2.87
C THR A 53 -14.86 3.57 -2.51
N GLU A 54 -15.26 3.84 -1.27
CA GLU A 54 -15.25 5.20 -0.72
C GLU A 54 -13.81 5.72 -0.57
N ASN A 55 -13.64 7.03 -0.57
CA ASN A 55 -12.33 7.63 -0.34
C ASN A 55 -11.81 7.24 1.05
N LYS A 56 -10.51 6.94 1.15
CA LYS A 56 -9.86 6.48 2.39
C LYS A 56 -10.55 5.29 3.07
N SER A 57 -11.10 4.35 2.29
CA SER A 57 -11.76 3.14 2.84
C SER A 57 -10.90 1.88 2.76
N VAL A 58 -9.82 1.89 1.97
CA VAL A 58 -8.90 0.76 1.82
C VAL A 58 -7.70 0.97 2.74
N TRP A 59 -7.76 0.42 3.95
CA TRP A 59 -6.70 0.54 4.95
C TRP A 59 -5.48 -0.31 4.61
N VAL A 60 -4.32 0.33 4.43
CA VAL A 60 -3.04 -0.35 4.14
C VAL A 60 -2.03 -0.27 5.29
N GLY A 61 -2.29 0.56 6.31
CA GLY A 61 -1.45 0.66 7.50
C GLY A 61 -0.38 1.76 7.42
N LYS A 62 0.73 1.55 8.14
CA LYS A 62 1.88 2.46 8.18
C LYS A 62 2.87 2.10 7.09
N VAL A 63 3.24 3.06 6.25
CA VAL A 63 4.16 2.86 5.12
C VAL A 63 5.17 3.99 5.03
N ARG A 64 6.43 3.72 4.66
CA ARG A 64 7.44 4.78 4.45
C ARG A 64 7.38 5.36 3.05
N LYS A 65 7.09 4.51 2.05
CA LYS A 65 6.99 4.90 0.64
C LYS A 65 5.76 4.27 -0.01
N ILE A 66 5.15 5.02 -0.92
CA ILE A 66 4.11 4.51 -1.82
C ILE A 66 4.53 4.83 -3.25
N SER A 67 4.57 3.81 -4.07
CA SER A 67 4.86 3.90 -5.51
C SER A 67 3.64 3.41 -6.26
N LEU A 68 2.98 4.32 -6.98
CA LEU A 68 1.81 4.02 -7.80
C LEU A 68 2.20 4.25 -9.26
N GLU A 69 2.20 3.19 -10.06
CA GLU A 69 2.57 3.21 -11.46
C GLU A 69 1.38 2.88 -12.36
N GLY A 70 1.37 3.45 -13.57
CA GLY A 70 0.26 3.32 -14.51
C GLY A 70 -1.05 3.84 -13.92
N HIS A 71 -2.13 3.08 -14.11
CA HIS A 71 -3.46 3.41 -13.61
C HIS A 71 -3.58 3.33 -12.08
N ALA A 72 -2.61 2.74 -11.38
CA ALA A 72 -2.65 2.67 -9.91
C ALA A 72 -2.66 4.06 -9.25
N GLY A 73 -2.23 5.11 -9.95
CA GLY A 73 -2.35 6.49 -9.47
C GLY A 73 -3.79 6.94 -9.20
N GLU A 74 -4.77 6.41 -9.96
CA GLU A 74 -6.18 6.78 -9.87
C GLU A 74 -6.83 6.35 -8.55
N ILE A 75 -6.33 5.28 -7.94
CA ILE A 75 -6.83 4.77 -6.66
C ILE A 75 -6.17 5.41 -5.44
N LYS A 76 -5.24 6.36 -5.61
CA LYS A 76 -4.52 7.00 -4.48
C LYS A 76 -5.47 7.55 -3.41
N GLY A 77 -6.57 8.19 -3.82
CA GLY A 77 -7.56 8.76 -2.89
C GLY A 77 -8.44 7.72 -2.18
N LYS A 78 -8.42 6.47 -2.65
CA LYS A 78 -9.15 5.34 -2.06
C LYS A 78 -8.39 4.69 -0.90
N LEU A 79 -7.06 4.79 -0.94
CA LEU A 79 -6.18 4.24 0.07
C LEU A 79 -6.17 5.09 1.34
N ASP A 80 -6.22 4.42 2.48
CA ASP A 80 -5.98 5.01 3.80
C ASP A 80 -4.67 4.46 4.36
N PHE A 81 -3.74 5.36 4.66
CA PHE A 81 -2.39 5.03 5.11
C PHE A 81 -1.82 6.14 5.99
N THR A 82 -0.86 5.75 6.83
CA THR A 82 -0.01 6.68 7.56
C THR A 82 1.40 6.65 6.97
N LEU A 83 1.86 7.79 6.44
CA LEU A 83 3.25 7.93 6.01
C LEU A 83 4.17 8.07 7.22
N ILE A 84 5.16 7.20 7.32
CA ILE A 84 6.23 7.30 8.31
C ILE A 84 7.43 7.97 7.63
N ALA A 85 7.87 9.10 8.17
CA ALA A 85 9.08 9.76 7.69
C ALA A 85 10.27 8.79 7.79
N PRO A 86 11.20 8.77 6.81
CA PRO A 86 12.50 8.17 7.05
C PRO A 86 13.09 8.84 8.28
N ASP A 87 13.39 8.02 9.28
CA ASP A 87 14.15 8.38 10.45
C ASP A 87 15.50 8.88 9.96
N GLY A 88 15.77 10.17 10.14
CA GLY A 88 17.10 10.72 9.97
C GLY A 88 18.01 10.17 11.05
N GLN A 89 18.53 8.96 10.84
CA GLN A 89 19.68 8.44 11.57
C GLN A 89 20.81 8.23 10.56
N GLU A 90 21.50 9.33 10.24
CA GLU A 90 22.94 9.29 10.03
C GLU A 90 23.60 9.50 11.40
N GLU A 91 23.83 8.40 12.10
CA GLU A 91 24.85 8.27 13.15
C GLU A 91 25.83 7.22 12.59
N THR A 92 27.14 7.37 12.52
CA THR A 92 28.12 8.33 13.04
C THR A 92 29.38 8.16 12.19
N GLY A 93 30.20 9.20 12.08
CA GLY A 93 31.56 9.08 11.58
C GLY A 93 32.38 10.32 11.92
N SER A 94 32.43 10.68 13.20
CA SER A 94 33.53 11.48 13.70
C SER A 94 34.69 10.54 13.99
N ASP A 95 35.76 10.71 13.22
CA ASP A 95 37.16 10.54 13.65
C ASP A 95 37.99 11.58 12.89
#